data_AF-A0A1S3DQZ0-F1
#
_entry.id   AF-A0A1S3DQZ0-F1
#
_cell.length_a   1.000
_cell.length_b   1.000
_cell.length_c   1.000
_cell.angle_alpha   90.00
_cell.angle_beta   90.00
_cell.angle_gamma   90.00
#
_symmetry.space_group_name_H-M   'P 1'
#
loop_
_entity.id
_entity.type
_entity.pdbx_description
1 polymer ?
#
loop_
_entity_poly.entity_id
_entity_poly.type
_entity_poly.pdbx_seq_one_letter_code
_entity_poly.pdbx_strand_id
1 'polypeptide(L)'
;MNAELSKPSDLILTRLLVPPNCIRPSVISDLKSGTNEDDLTMKLSEILLINDFISKHHASGAKAQMIQEDWEWLQLHCALFINSETS
;
A
#
# COMPACT_ATOMS: atom_id res chain seq x y z
N MET A 1 3.31 -0.51 27.00
CA MET A 1 4.08 0.25 26.00
C MET A 1 4.95 1.25 26.72
N ASN A 2 6.23 1.37 26.36
CA ASN A 2 7.06 2.44 26.88
C ASN A 2 6.64 3.74 26.18
N ALA A 3 6.11 4.71 26.92
CA ALA A 3 5.56 5.95 26.37
C ALA A 3 6.58 6.79 25.58
N GLU A 4 7.88 6.58 25.80
CA GLU A 4 8.95 7.24 25.05
C GLU A 4 9.29 6.55 23.72
N LEU A 5 8.99 5.27 23.59
CA LEU A 5 9.33 4.46 22.40
C LEU A 5 8.11 4.10 21.54
N SER A 6 6.93 3.99 22.15
CA SER A 6 5.69 3.66 21.45
C SER A 6 4.48 4.27 22.14
N LYS A 7 3.65 4.95 21.33
CA LYS A 7 2.35 5.47 21.72
C LYS A 7 1.27 4.63 21.06
N PRO A 8 0.08 4.49 21.69
CA PRO A 8 -1.04 3.78 21.06
C PRO A 8 -1.43 4.34 19.68
N SER A 9 -1.22 5.64 19.43
CA SER A 9 -1.43 6.27 18.12
C SER A 9 -0.56 5.68 17.01
N ASP A 10 0.60 5.11 17.36
CA ASP A 10 1.56 4.58 16.39
C ASP A 10 1.08 3.26 15.79
N LEU A 11 0.04 2.64 16.37
CA LEU A 11 -0.64 1.47 15.80
C LEU A 11 -1.51 1.82 14.59
N ILE A 12 -1.84 3.10 14.39
CA ILE A 12 -2.62 3.57 13.24
C ILE A 12 -1.64 4.06 12.18
N LEU A 13 -1.50 3.29 11.11
CA LEU A 13 -0.62 3.63 10.01
C LEU A 13 -1.17 4.82 9.23
N THR A 14 -0.55 5.98 9.39
CA THR A 14 -0.82 7.19 8.58
C THR A 14 0.16 7.35 7.42
N ARG A 15 1.28 6.63 7.48
CA ARG A 15 2.33 6.58 6.47
C ARG A 15 2.81 5.14 6.34
N LEU A 16 2.86 4.64 5.12
CA LEU A 16 3.40 3.31 4.83
C LEU A 16 4.88 3.42 4.48
N LEU A 17 5.71 2.58 5.09
CA LEU A 17 7.15 2.55 4.80
C LEU A 17 7.39 1.84 3.46
N VAL A 18 8.15 2.48 2.57
CA VAL A 18 8.57 1.89 1.30
C VAL A 18 9.99 1.33 1.47
N PRO A 19 10.20 0.01 1.39
CA PRO A 19 11.53 -0.57 1.51
C PRO A 19 12.44 -0.19 0.33
N PRO A 20 13.77 -0.13 0.51
CA PRO A 20 14.72 0.10 -0.57
C PRO A 20 14.80 -1.07 -1.56
N ASN A 21 15.36 -0.83 -2.75
CA ASN A 21 15.46 -1.82 -3.84
C ASN A 21 16.16 -3.13 -3.44
N CYS A 22 17.08 -3.11 -2.47
CA CYS A 22 17.73 -4.34 -2.00
C CYS A 22 16.77 -5.32 -1.30
N ILE A 23 15.61 -4.86 -0.84
CA ILE A 23 14.56 -5.68 -0.23
C ILE A 23 13.44 -5.99 -1.25
N ARG A 24 13.28 -5.16 -2.28
CA ARG A 24 12.32 -5.33 -3.39
C ARG A 24 13.03 -5.28 -4.75
N PRO A 25 13.84 -6.30 -5.09
CA PRO A 25 14.73 -6.26 -6.25
C PRO A 25 13.97 -6.26 -7.59
N SER A 26 14.59 -5.70 -8.61
CA SER A 26 14.13 -5.78 -10.00
C SER A 26 15.13 -6.61 -10.80
N VAL A 27 14.63 -7.51 -11.63
CA VAL A 27 15.46 -8.40 -12.45
C VAL A 27 15.19 -8.11 -13.93
N ILE A 28 16.24 -7.89 -14.71
CA ILE A 28 16.09 -7.73 -16.17
C ILE A 28 15.75 -9.10 -16.77
N SER A 29 14.71 -9.15 -17.61
CA SER A 29 14.36 -10.39 -18.30
C SER A 29 15.18 -10.53 -19.58
N ASP A 30 16.00 -11.58 -19.69
CA ASP A 30 16.79 -11.83 -20.91
C ASP A 30 15.93 -12.29 -22.10
N LEU A 31 14.73 -12.82 -21.83
CA LEU A 31 13.83 -13.39 -22.85
C LEU A 31 12.81 -12.39 -23.40
N LYS A 32 12.57 -11.27 -22.70
CA LYS A 32 11.61 -10.23 -23.09
C LYS A 32 12.21 -8.87 -22.76
N SER A 33 12.09 -7.91 -23.67
CA SER A 33 12.50 -6.52 -23.41
C SER A 33 11.64 -5.93 -22.26
N GLY A 34 12.13 -6.02 -21.02
CA GLY A 34 11.41 -5.60 -19.81
C GLY A 34 12.09 -6.01 -18.51
N THR A 35 11.60 -5.47 -17.41
CA THR A 35 12.00 -5.84 -16.04
C THR A 35 10.92 -6.69 -15.39
N ASN A 36 11.34 -7.61 -14.52
CA ASN A 36 10.49 -8.36 -13.62
C ASN A 36 10.69 -7.77 -12.22
N GLU A 37 9.69 -7.04 -11.75
CA GLU A 37 9.69 -6.39 -10.44
C GLU A 37 9.28 -7.37 -9.34
N ASP A 38 9.82 -7.18 -8.14
CA ASP A 38 9.42 -7.93 -6.95
C ASP A 38 7.93 -7.74 -6.60
N ASP A 39 7.32 -8.75 -5.99
CA ASP A 39 5.91 -8.73 -5.58
C ASP A 39 5.59 -7.56 -4.63
N LEU A 40 6.53 -7.16 -3.76
CA LEU A 40 6.36 -5.98 -2.92
C LEU A 40 6.22 -4.69 -3.74
N THR A 41 6.98 -4.56 -4.84
CA THR A 41 6.88 -3.41 -5.76
C THR A 41 5.52 -3.40 -6.46
N MET A 42 5.03 -4.57 -6.87
CA MET A 42 3.70 -4.71 -7.47
C MET A 42 2.61 -4.31 -6.46
N LYS A 43 2.69 -4.81 -5.22
CA LYS A 43 1.70 -4.50 -4.17
C LYS A 43 1.69 -3.02 -3.79
N LEU A 44 2.87 -2.40 -3.70
CA LEU A 44 2.99 -0.95 -3.46
C LEU A 44 2.36 -0.12 -4.59
N SER A 45 2.47 -0.58 -5.83
CA SER A 45 1.86 0.09 -6.98
C SER A 45 0.32 0.04 -6.92
N GLU A 46 -0.25 -1.09 -6.51
CA GLU A 46 -1.69 -1.22 -6.26
C GLU A 46 -2.17 -0.27 -5.14
N ILE A 47 -1.45 -0.24 -4.01
CA ILE A 47 -1.74 0.65 -2.88
C ILE A 47 -1.73 2.12 -3.31
N LEU A 48 -0.72 2.52 -4.08
CA LEU A 48 -0.61 3.89 -4.60
C LEU A 48 -1.79 4.25 -5.51
N LEU A 49 -2.19 3.34 -6.38
CA LEU A 49 -3.30 3.56 -7.31
C LEU A 49 -4.62 3.78 -6.56
N ILE A 50 -4.94 2.93 -5.58
CA ILE A 50 -6.16 3.07 -4.77
C ILE A 50 -6.14 4.39 -3.98
N ASN A 51 -5.00 4.74 -3.39
CA ASN A 51 -4.86 6.00 -2.64
C ASN A 51 -5.05 7.25 -3.52
N ASP A 52 -4.56 7.22 -4.76
CA ASP A 52 -4.80 8.28 -5.75
C ASP A 52 -6.27 8.35 -6.17
N PHE A 53 -6.94 7.21 -6.34
CA PHE A 53 -8.38 7.17 -6.62
C PHE A 53 -9.21 7.77 -5.48
N ILE A 54 -8.93 7.42 -4.22
CA ILE A 54 -9.59 8.01 -3.05
C ILE A 54 -9.42 9.54 -3.06
N SER A 55 -8.20 10.01 -3.34
CA SER A 55 -7.89 11.44 -3.40
C SER A 55 -8.70 12.15 -4.49
N LYS A 56 -8.82 11.52 -5.67
CA LYS A 56 -9.62 12.03 -6.80
C LYS A 56 -11.12 12.01 -6.51
N HIS A 57 -11.63 10.93 -5.93
CA HIS A 57 -13.05 10.80 -5.55
C HIS A 57 -13.44 11.82 -4.49
N HIS A 58 -12.57 12.04 -3.51
CA HIS A 58 -12.75 13.10 -2.53
C HIS A 58 -12.79 14.48 -3.19
N ALA A 59 -11.86 14.77 -4.10
CA ALA A 59 -11.80 16.06 -4.80
C ALA A 59 -12.99 16.30 -5.76
N SER A 60 -13.55 15.25 -6.36
CA SER A 60 -14.71 15.35 -7.26
C SER A 60 -16.05 15.41 -6.53
N GLY A 61 -16.07 15.29 -5.19
CA GLY A 61 -17.30 15.26 -4.40
C GLY A 61 -18.08 13.95 -4.59
N ALA A 62 -17.37 12.83 -4.78
CA ALA A 62 -17.98 11.51 -4.84
C ALA A 62 -18.77 11.21 -3.55
N LYS A 63 -19.73 10.28 -3.66
CA LYS A 63 -20.56 9.88 -2.52
C LYS A 63 -19.68 9.25 -1.44
N ALA A 64 -19.99 9.57 -0.18
CA ALA A 64 -19.25 9.04 0.97
C ALA A 64 -19.15 7.50 0.98
N GLN A 65 -20.22 6.81 0.56
CA GLN A 65 -20.23 5.35 0.45
C GLN A 65 -19.13 4.82 -0.50
N MET A 66 -18.94 5.46 -1.65
CA MET A 66 -17.93 5.05 -2.63
C MET A 66 -16.52 5.25 -2.07
N ILE A 67 -16.27 6.39 -1.41
CA ILE A 67 -14.99 6.65 -0.74
C ILE A 67 -14.73 5.64 0.38
N GLN A 68 -15.79 5.23 1.10
CA GLN A 68 -15.68 4.23 2.16
C GLN A 68 -15.36 2.83 1.60
N GLU A 69 -15.97 2.43 0.47
CA GLU A 69 -15.64 1.19 -0.22
C GLU A 69 -14.17 1.19 -0.67
N ASP A 70 -13.70 2.27 -1.32
CA ASP A 70 -12.29 2.40 -1.72
C ASP A 70 -11.34 2.37 -0.52
N TRP A 71 -11.76 2.96 0.61
CA TRP A 71 -11.01 2.96 1.86
C TRP A 71 -10.84 1.54 2.43
N GLU A 72 -11.90 0.73 2.43
CA GLU A 72 -11.84 -0.68 2.85
C GLU A 72 -10.90 -1.49 1.94
N TRP A 73 -10.93 -1.22 0.63
CA TRP A 73 -10.00 -1.80 -0.34
C TRP A 73 -8.55 -1.42 -0.06
N LEU A 74 -8.27 -0.15 0.24
CA LEU A 74 -6.93 0.32 0.61
C LEU A 74 -6.44 -0.38 1.88
N GLN A 75 -7.30 -0.48 2.90
CA GLN A 75 -6.98 -1.13 4.16
C GLN A 75 -6.61 -2.61 3.96
N LEU A 76 -7.36 -3.34 3.13
CA LEU A 76 -7.06 -4.73 2.78
C LEU A 76 -5.70 -4.86 2.09
N HIS A 77 -5.39 -3.98 1.13
CA HIS A 77 -4.12 -4.02 0.40
C HIS A 77 -2.92 -3.72 1.31
N CYS A 78 -3.05 -2.74 2.20
CA CYS A 78 -2.04 -2.44 3.22
C CYS A 78 -1.84 -3.61 4.20
N ALA A 79 -2.92 -4.28 4.61
CA ALA A 79 -2.83 -5.45 5.48
C ALA A 79 -2.07 -6.60 4.80
N LEU A 80 -2.45 -6.94 3.57
CA LEU A 80 -1.80 -8.00 2.78
C LEU A 80 -0.33 -7.70 2.46
N PHE A 81 0.04 -6.42 2.33
CA PHE A 81 1.43 -6.02 2.15
C PHE A 81 2.30 -6.32 3.38
N ILE A 82 1.74 -6.21 4.59
CA ILE A 82 2.47 -6.48 5.84
C ILE A 82 2.41 -7.97 6.18
N ASN A 83 1.23 -8.58 6.02
CA ASN A 83 0.99 -9.99 6.31
C ASN A 83 0.03 -10.57 5.27
N SER A 84 0.54 -11.45 4.41
CA SER A 84 -0.23 -12.12 3.37
C SER A 84 -1.18 -13.19 3.91
N GLU A 85 -1.00 -13.63 5.16
CA GLU A 85 -1.92 -14.55 5.83
C GLU A 85 -3.02 -13.76 6.57
N THR A 86 -4.06 -13.36 5.84
CA THR A 86 -5.31 -12.90 6.45
C THR A 86 -6.15 -14.14 6.80
N SER A 87 -6.21 -14.48 8.09
CA SER A 87 -7.08 -15.55 8.63
C SER A 87 -8.57 -15.22 8.51
#